data_AF-A0A6V8PG62-F1
#
_entry.id   AF-A0A6V8PG62-F1
#
_cell.length_a   1.000
_cell.length_b   1.000
_cell.length_c   1.000
_cell.angle_alpha   90.00
_cell.angle_beta   90.00
_cell.angle_gamma   90.00
#
_symmetry.space_group_name_H-M   'P 1'
#
loop_
_entity.id
_entity.type
_entity.pdbx_description
1 polymer ?
#
loop_
_entity_poly.entity_id
_entity_poly.type
_entity_poly.pdbx_seq_one_letter_code
_entity_poly.pdbx_strand_id
1 'polypeptide(L)'
;METKQGLIQVYTGSGKGKTTAALGLALRAIGRGYKVMFIQFIKPDRYETGEVKAAEMLSPYLKFARFGRYPTALDENGSLLPDMDIRESAQEALRFAMNVIKEGEYDLVVLDEINVALDR
;
A
#
# COMPACT_ATOMS: atom_id res chain seq x y z
N MET A 1 -3.34 29.07 12.92
CA MET A 1 -3.63 27.68 13.30
C MET A 1 -2.34 26.91 13.13
N GLU A 2 -1.81 26.28 14.18
CA GLU A 2 -0.67 25.35 14.03
C GLU A 2 -1.06 24.25 13.05
N THR A 3 -0.28 24.12 11.98
CA THR A 3 -0.35 22.94 11.12
C THR A 3 0.08 21.75 11.96
N LYS A 4 -0.85 20.83 12.26
CA LYS A 4 -0.50 19.60 12.97
C LYS A 4 0.58 18.88 12.15
N GLN A 5 1.70 18.59 12.79
CA GLN A 5 2.82 17.90 12.15
C GLN A 5 2.38 16.50 11.70
N GLY A 6 2.54 16.20 10.40
CA GLY A 6 2.38 14.85 9.88
C GLY A 6 3.49 13.93 10.38
N LEU A 7 3.15 12.68 10.69
CA LEU A 7 4.09 11.67 11.18
C LEU A 7 4.22 10.53 10.17
N ILE A 8 5.41 9.92 10.12
CA ILE A 8 5.67 8.72 9.33
C ILE A 8 5.73 7.52 10.29
N GLN A 9 4.94 6.50 10.03
CA GLN A 9 4.94 5.25 10.79
C GLN A 9 5.38 4.09 9.90
N VAL A 10 6.38 3.34 10.34
CA VAL A 10 6.94 2.20 9.59
C VAL A 10 6.66 0.90 10.32
N TYR A 11 5.93 0.00 9.66
CA TYR A 11 5.78 -1.39 10.10
C TYR A 11 6.79 -2.27 9.36
N THR A 12 7.76 -2.82 10.09
CA THR A 12 8.83 -3.67 9.52
C THR A 12 8.98 -4.98 10.32
N GLY A 13 9.85 -5.88 9.85
CA GLY A 13 10.10 -7.19 10.42
C GLY A 13 9.46 -8.34 9.63
N SER A 14 9.92 -9.57 9.89
CA SER A 14 9.49 -10.79 9.18
C SER A 14 8.15 -11.37 9.67
N GLY A 15 7.62 -10.84 10.78
CA GLY A 15 6.33 -11.27 11.32
C GLY A 15 5.14 -10.95 10.43
N LYS A 16 4.08 -11.76 10.55
CA LYS A 16 2.76 -11.46 9.98
C LYS A 16 2.11 -10.30 10.75
N GLY A 17 1.32 -9.49 10.05
CA GLY A 17 0.47 -8.47 10.67
C GLY A 17 0.80 -7.01 10.33
N LYS A 18 1.82 -6.72 9.52
CA LYS A 18 2.17 -5.35 9.09
C LYS A 18 1.02 -4.68 8.34
N THR A 19 0.54 -5.32 7.28
CA THR A 19 -0.62 -4.86 6.50
C THR A 19 -1.88 -4.77 7.36
N THR A 20 -2.11 -5.76 8.23
CA THR A 20 -3.25 -5.75 9.17
C THR A 20 -3.20 -4.57 10.15
N ALA A 21 -2.01 -4.23 10.67
CA ALA A 21 -1.82 -3.07 11.53
C ALA A 21 -2.08 -1.75 10.78
N ALA A 22 -1.63 -1.65 9.53
CA ALA A 22 -1.91 -0.50 8.67
C ALA A 22 -3.41 -0.35 8.36
N LEU A 23 -4.13 -1.44 8.09
CA LEU A 23 -5.58 -1.44 7.91
C LEU A 23 -6.33 -1.08 9.20
N GLY A 24 -5.88 -1.56 10.35
CA GLY A 24 -6.44 -1.17 11.64
C GLY A 24 -6.29 0.32 11.93
N LEU A 25 -5.15 0.90 11.56
CA LEU A 25 -4.94 2.35 11.62
C LEU A 25 -5.87 3.10 10.66
N ALA A 26 -5.99 2.62 9.41
CA ALA A 26 -6.91 3.18 8.42
C ALA A 26 -8.35 3.18 8.92
N LEU A 27 -8.83 2.04 9.44
CA LEU A 27 -10.19 1.93 9.98
C LEU A 27 -10.41 2.88 11.17
N ARG A 28 -9.41 3.03 12.05
CA ARG A 28 -9.47 4.00 13.16
C ARG A 28 -9.56 5.43 12.65
N ALA A 29 -8.81 5.79 11.61
CA ALA A 29 -8.84 7.11 11.01
C ALA A 29 -10.20 7.40 10.37
N ILE A 30 -10.73 6.44 9.60
CA ILE A 30 -12.07 6.52 8.97
C ILE A 30 -13.16 6.70 10.03
N GLY A 31 -13.09 5.98 11.16
CA GLY A 31 -14.03 6.15 12.28
C GLY A 31 -14.02 7.54 12.91
N ARG A 32 -13.02 8.38 12.59
CA ARG A 32 -12.93 9.80 12.99
C ARG A 32 -13.26 10.77 11.85
N GLY A 33 -13.73 10.27 10.71
CA GLY A 33 -14.09 11.07 9.54
C GLY A 33 -12.92 11.44 8.62
N TYR A 34 -11.73 10.87 8.84
CA TYR A 34 -10.56 11.11 8.00
C TYR A 34 -10.63 10.33 6.68
N LYS A 35 -10.10 10.91 5.61
CA LYS A 35 -9.93 10.26 4.30
C LYS A 35 -8.61 9.51 4.26
N VAL A 36 -8.66 8.27 3.78
CA VAL A 36 -7.50 7.37 3.70
C VAL A 36 -7.28 6.92 2.25
N MET A 37 -6.04 7.04 1.78
CA MET A 37 -5.56 6.39 0.56
C MET A 37 -4.68 5.20 0.93
N PHE A 38 -5.05 4.01 0.49
CA PHE A 38 -4.29 2.78 0.69
C PHE A 38 -3.69 2.34 -0.63
N ILE A 39 -2.36 2.35 -0.73
CA ILE A 39 -1.60 2.05 -1.94
C ILE A 39 -0.84 0.77 -1.72
N GLN A 40 -1.19 -0.27 -2.47
CA GLN A 40 -0.52 -1.57 -2.44
C GLN A 40 0.45 -1.68 -3.62
N PHE A 41 1.75 -1.82 -3.34
CA PHE A 41 2.80 -1.88 -4.37
C PHE A 41 2.92 -3.25 -5.04
N ILE A 42 2.48 -4.32 -4.36
CA ILE A 42 2.53 -5.70 -4.88
C ILE A 42 1.15 -6.33 -4.72
N LYS A 43 0.51 -6.66 -5.85
CA LYS A 43 -0.77 -7.35 -5.87
C LYS A 43 -0.58 -8.86 -5.65
N PRO A 44 -1.27 -9.50 -4.69
CA PRO A 44 -1.43 -10.95 -4.70
C PRO A 44 -2.24 -11.40 -5.92
N ASP A 45 -1.66 -12.28 -6.74
CA ASP A 45 -2.15 -12.59 -8.10
C ASP A 45 -3.48 -13.35 -8.18
N ARG A 46 -3.98 -13.91 -7.07
CA ARG A 46 -5.00 -14.97 -7.17
C ARG A 46 -6.39 -14.65 -6.62
N TYR A 47 -6.58 -13.58 -5.84
CA TYR A 47 -7.90 -13.32 -5.23
C TYR A 47 -8.19 -11.84 -5.00
N GLU A 48 -9.47 -11.48 -5.16
CA GLU A 48 -10.02 -10.25 -4.62
C GLU A 48 -10.08 -10.40 -3.09
N THR A 49 -9.33 -9.55 -2.39
CA THR A 49 -9.16 -9.69 -0.95
C THR A 49 -10.29 -8.98 -0.20
N GLY A 50 -10.56 -9.38 1.04
CA GLY A 50 -11.62 -8.76 1.86
C GLY A 50 -11.39 -7.27 2.09
N GLU A 51 -10.12 -6.85 2.10
CA GLU A 51 -9.70 -5.45 2.22
C GLU A 51 -10.19 -4.59 1.05
N VAL A 52 -10.14 -5.13 -0.18
CA VAL A 52 -10.61 -4.42 -1.38
C VAL A 52 -12.13 -4.24 -1.32
N LYS A 53 -12.86 -5.30 -0.97
CA LYS A 53 -14.32 -5.22 -0.78
C LYS A 53 -14.70 -4.25 0.34
N ALA A 54 -13.95 -4.27 1.44
CA ALA A 54 -14.15 -3.34 2.54
C ALA A 54 -13.91 -1.89 2.09
N ALA A 55 -12.94 -1.63 1.21
CA ALA A 55 -12.71 -0.29 0.68
C ALA A 55 -13.90 0.23 -0.14
N GLU A 56 -14.57 -0.62 -0.93
CA GLU A 56 -15.79 -0.25 -1.63
C GLU A 56 -16.91 0.13 -0.65
N MET A 57 -17.10 -0.67 0.41
CA MET A 57 -18.10 -0.41 1.45
C MET A 57 -17.80 0.85 2.28
N LEU A 58 -16.52 1.20 2.44
CA LEU A 58 -16.06 2.36 3.20
C LEU A 58 -15.88 3.62 2.34
N SER A 59 -16.24 3.57 1.06
CA SER A 59 -16.26 4.74 0.19
C SER A 59 -17.23 5.81 0.74
N PRO A 60 -16.89 7.11 0.68
CA PRO A 60 -15.72 7.71 0.03
C PRO A 60 -14.46 7.81 0.92
N TYR A 61 -14.51 7.31 2.17
CA TYR A 61 -13.46 7.52 3.17
C TYR A 61 -12.23 6.65 2.96
N LEU A 62 -12.37 5.49 2.31
CA LEU A 62 -11.24 4.64 1.92
C LEU A 62 -11.15 4.54 0.39
N LYS A 63 -10.01 4.96 -0.17
CA LYS A 63 -9.62 4.65 -1.55
C LYS A 63 -8.50 3.64 -1.55
N PHE A 64 -8.58 2.68 -2.44
CA PHE A 64 -7.63 1.57 -2.53
C PHE A 64 -7.04 1.51 -3.94
N ALA A 65 -5.75 1.76 -4.07
CA ALA A 65 -5.01 1.69 -5.33
C ALA A 65 -4.05 0.49 -5.29
N ARG A 66 -4.05 -0.33 -6.34
CA ARG A 66 -3.25 -1.56 -6.40
C ARG A 66 -2.36 -1.52 -7.63
N PHE A 67 -1.08 -1.79 -7.41
CA PHE A 67 -0.05 -1.83 -8.43
C PHE A 67 0.69 -3.18 -8.38
N GLY A 68 1.42 -3.46 -9.46
CA GLY A 68 2.27 -4.63 -9.57
C GLY A 68 1.53 -5.96 -9.63
N ARG A 69 2.32 -7.02 -9.69
CA ARG A 69 1.93 -8.43 -9.61
C ARG A 69 2.94 -9.16 -8.73
N TYR A 70 2.59 -10.34 -8.23
CA TYR A 70 3.54 -11.15 -7.50
C TYR A 70 4.55 -11.78 -8.49
N PRO A 71 5.86 -11.80 -8.18
CA PRO A 71 6.81 -12.49 -9.05
C PRO A 71 6.53 -13.99 -9.02
N THR A 72 6.45 -14.59 -10.20
CA THR A 72 6.14 -16.02 -10.37
C THR A 72 7.31 -16.84 -10.88
N ALA A 73 8.34 -16.20 -11.44
CA ALA A 73 9.51 -16.87 -12.00
C ALA A 73 10.56 -17.14 -10.91
N LEU A 74 11.10 -18.35 -10.90
CA LEU A 74 12.15 -18.81 -9.97
C LEU A 74 13.42 -19.17 -10.75
N ASP A 75 14.59 -18.93 -10.15
CA ASP A 75 15.86 -19.44 -10.62
C ASP A 75 16.03 -20.92 -10.26
N GLU A 76 17.16 -21.51 -10.66
CA GLU A 76 17.50 -22.91 -10.40
C GLU A 76 17.60 -23.26 -8.90
N ASN A 77 17.76 -22.26 -8.03
CA ASN A 77 17.84 -22.40 -6.58
C ASN A 77 16.49 -22.12 -5.88
N GLY A 78 15.42 -21.86 -6.64
CA GLY A 78 14.11 -21.52 -6.10
C GLY A 78 14.00 -20.08 -5.58
N SER A 79 14.96 -19.21 -5.93
CA SER A 79 14.89 -17.78 -5.64
C SER A 79 14.11 -17.06 -6.73
N LEU A 80 13.37 -16.00 -6.38
CA LEU A 80 12.58 -15.25 -7.34
C LEU A 80 13.49 -14.49 -8.31
N LEU A 81 13.24 -14.64 -9.62
CA LEU A 81 13.97 -13.91 -10.65
C LEU A 81 13.54 -12.43 -10.68
N PRO A 82 14.44 -11.51 -11.07
CA PRO A 82 14.08 -10.11 -11.32
C PRO A 82 13.03 -10.03 -12.43
N ASP A 83 11.91 -9.39 -12.15
CA ASP A 83 10.83 -9.17 -13.12
C ASP A 83 10.79 -7.67 -13.47
N MET A 84 11.17 -7.34 -14.70
CA MET A 84 11.25 -5.95 -15.18
C MET A 84 9.88 -5.24 -15.08
N ASP A 85 8.78 -5.98 -15.27
CA ASP A 85 7.41 -5.46 -15.11
C ASP A 85 7.11 -5.06 -13.66
N ILE A 86 7.69 -5.76 -12.68
CA ILE A 86 7.51 -5.44 -11.25
C ILE A 86 8.23 -4.14 -10.91
N ARG A 87 9.45 -3.95 -11.42
CA ARG A 87 10.22 -2.72 -11.20
C ARG A 87 9.50 -1.51 -11.79
N GLU A 88 8.99 -1.61 -13.01
CA GLU A 88 8.22 -0.53 -13.63
C GLU A 88 6.93 -0.23 -12.85
N SER A 89 6.21 -1.28 -12.43
CA SER A 89 5.00 -1.15 -11.62
C SER A 89 5.28 -0.48 -10.27
N ALA A 90 6.39 -0.81 -9.61
CA ALA A 90 6.81 -0.19 -8.35
C ALA A 90 7.12 1.30 -8.54
N GLN A 91 7.78 1.67 -9.65
CA GLN A 91 8.03 3.07 -9.99
C GLN A 91 6.73 3.84 -10.29
N GLU A 92 5.77 3.21 -10.96
CA GLU A 92 4.45 3.79 -11.19
C GLU A 92 3.70 4.03 -9.87
N ALA A 93 3.68 3.02 -8.99
CA ALA A 93 3.10 3.12 -7.66
C ALA A 93 3.74 4.25 -6.84
N LEU A 94 5.06 4.40 -6.93
CA LEU A 94 5.80 5.48 -6.26
C LEU A 94 5.41 6.85 -6.83
N ARG A 95 5.33 6.99 -8.16
CA ARG A 95 4.87 8.24 -8.81
C ARG A 95 3.46 8.60 -8.37
N PHE A 96 2.56 7.62 -8.34
CA PHE A 96 1.19 7.80 -7.87
C PHE A 96 1.15 8.25 -6.40
N ALA A 97 1.87 7.55 -5.52
CA ALA A 97 1.95 7.89 -4.10
C ALA A 97 2.48 9.31 -3.87
N MET A 98 3.54 9.71 -4.58
CA MET A 98 4.09 11.06 -4.50
C MET A 98 3.07 12.13 -4.92
N ASN A 99 2.27 11.87 -5.95
CA ASN A 99 1.23 12.81 -6.38
C ASN A 99 0.12 12.92 -5.32
N VAL A 100 -0.40 11.79 -4.83
CA VAL A 100 -1.40 11.75 -3.75
C VAL A 100 -0.94 12.54 -2.53
N ILE A 101 0.31 12.34 -2.09
CA ILE A 101 0.86 13.03 -0.92
C ILE A 101 0.96 14.54 -1.17
N LYS A 102 1.35 14.96 -2.37
CA LYS A 102 1.48 16.39 -2.72
C LYS A 102 0.14 17.10 -2.83
N GLU A 103 -0.90 16.43 -3.31
CA GLU A 103 -2.24 16.99 -3.45
C GLU A 103 -2.88 17.30 -2.09
N GLY A 104 -2.54 16.53 -1.04
CA GLY A 104 -3.01 16.80 0.32
C GLY A 104 -4.49 16.48 0.57
N GLU A 105 -5.13 15.72 -0.34
CA GLU A 105 -6.55 15.34 -0.27
C GLU A 105 -6.87 14.28 0.80
N TYR A 106 -5.86 13.59 1.32
CA TYR A 106 -5.99 12.49 2.28
C TYR A 106 -5.26 12.81 3.58
N ASP A 107 -5.90 12.49 4.70
CA ASP A 107 -5.31 12.68 6.04
C ASP A 107 -4.33 11.56 6.41
N LEU A 108 -4.48 10.38 5.79
CA LEU A 108 -3.59 9.23 5.93
C LEU A 108 -3.34 8.59 4.57
N VAL A 109 -2.07 8.39 4.24
CA VAL A 109 -1.63 7.63 3.07
C VAL A 109 -0.86 6.41 3.56
N VAL A 110 -1.31 5.21 3.19
CA VAL A 110 -0.65 3.95 3.49
C VAL A 110 0.10 3.46 2.25
N LEU A 111 1.39 3.15 2.41
CA LEU A 111 2.25 2.57 1.38
C LEU A 111 2.55 1.11 1.77
N ASP A 112 1.69 0.20 1.37
CA ASP A 112 1.78 -1.22 1.70
C ASP A 112 2.74 -1.95 0.75
N GLU A 113 3.59 -2.81 1.33
CA GLU A 113 4.65 -3.56 0.64
C GLU A 113 5.71 -2.73 -0.10
N ILE A 114 5.82 -1.43 0.18
CA ILE A 114 6.83 -0.54 -0.44
C ILE A 114 8.27 -1.02 -0.19
N ASN A 115 8.56 -1.55 1.00
CA ASN A 115 9.89 -2.04 1.33
C ASN A 115 10.28 -3.24 0.46
N VAL A 116 9.32 -4.12 0.16
CA VAL A 116 9.57 -5.29 -0.69
C VAL A 116 9.71 -4.86 -2.15
N ALA A 117 8.97 -3.84 -2.57
CA ALA A 117 9.01 -3.31 -3.92
C ALA A 117 10.29 -2.51 -4.24
N LEU A 118 10.93 -1.90 -3.24
CA LEU A 118 12.18 -1.13 -3.41
C LEU A 118 13.46 -1.93 -3.17
N ASP A 119 13.38 -3.06 -2.45
CA ASP A 119 14.51 -3.97 -2.22
C ASP A 119 14.80 -4.88 -3.43
N ARG A 120 14.01 -4.78 -4.50
CA ARG A 120 14.07 -5.67 -5.67
C ARG A 120 14.26 -4.92 -6.98
#